data_AF-A0A6V7M9U6-F1
#
_entry.id   AF-A0A6V7M9U6-F1
#
_cell.length_a   1.000
_cell.length_b   1.000
_cell.length_c   1.000
_cell.angle_alpha   90.00
_cell.angle_beta   90.00
_cell.angle_gamma   90.00
#
_symmetry.space_group_name_H-M   'P 1'
#
loop_
_entity.id
_entity.type
_entity.pdbx_description
1 polymer ?
#
loop_
_entity_poly.entity_id
_entity_poly.type
_entity_poly.pdbx_seq_one_letter_code
_entity_poly.pdbx_strand_id
1 'polypeptide(L)' 'SYLFLGQENDGSGLNGLAVTPKSIVIEWRDEWHRRMRRFQRRARSCH' A
#
# COMPACT_ATOMS: atom_id res chain seq x y z
N SER A 1 -10.32 10.21 -1.93
CA SER A 1 -8.95 9.67 -1.85
C SER A 1 -9.01 8.16 -1.80
N TYR A 2 -7.99 7.45 -2.28
CA TYR A 2 -7.98 5.99 -2.31
C TYR A 2 -6.69 5.45 -1.69
N LEU A 3 -6.78 4.28 -1.06
CA LEU A 3 -5.63 3.52 -0.60
C LEU A 3 -5.35 2.37 -1.56
N PHE A 4 -4.12 2.32 -2.06
CA PHE A 4 -3.60 1.21 -2.85
C PHE A 4 -2.64 0.41 -1.97
N LEU A 5 -2.86 -0.91 -1.88
CA LEU A 5 -1.97 -1.86 -1.22
C LEU A 5 -1.57 -2.93 -2.23
N GLY A 6 -0.29 -3.19 -2.37
CA GLY A 6 0.24 -4.16 -3.31
C GLY A 6 1.73 -4.38 -3.07
N GLN A 7 2.32 -5.29 -3.83
CA GLN A 7 3.74 -5.57 -3.77
C GLN A 7 4.45 -4.86 -4.93
N GLU A 8 5.56 -4.18 -4.65
CA GLU A 8 6.30 -3.40 -5.64
C GLU A 8 6.79 -4.27 -6.81
N ASN A 9 7.17 -5.52 -6.52
CA ASN A 9 7.68 -6.48 -7.51
C ASN A 9 6.59 -7.13 -8.38
N ASP A 10 5.31 -6.92 -8.10
CA ASP A 10 4.23 -7.47 -8.94
C ASP A 10 4.09 -6.69 -10.26
N GLY A 11 4.63 -5.48 -10.34
CA GLY A 11 4.72 -4.69 -11.57
C GLY A 11 5.96 -5.08 -12.37
N SER A 12 5.77 -5.85 -13.44
CA SER A 12 6.82 -6.27 -14.35
C SER A 12 7.52 -5.08 -15.02
N GLY A 13 8.59 -4.54 -14.42
CA GLY A 13 9.57 -3.67 -15.07
C GLY A 13 9.10 -2.27 -15.47
N LEU A 14 7.91 -1.85 -15.07
CA LEU A 14 7.46 -0.47 -15.24
C LEU A 14 7.93 0.36 -14.06
N ASN A 15 8.67 1.45 -14.33
CA ASN A 15 9.08 2.39 -13.28
C ASN A 15 7.83 3.08 -12.70
N GLY A 16 7.35 2.61 -11.56
CA GLY A 16 6.21 3.18 -10.84
C GLY A 16 5.38 2.17 -10.07
N LEU A 17 4.32 2.65 -9.42
CA LEU A 17 3.34 1.79 -8.75
C LEU A 17 2.43 1.15 -9.81
N ALA A 18 2.60 -0.15 -10.06
CA ALA A 18 1.68 -0.92 -10.88
C ALA A 18 0.56 -1.51 -10.02
N VAL A 19 -0.69 -1.24 -10.38
CA VAL A 19 -1.84 -1.91 -9.77
C VAL A 19 -2.04 -3.24 -10.49
N THR A 20 -1.93 -4.34 -9.76
CA THR A 20 -2.09 -5.70 -10.28
C THR A 20 -3.39 -6.32 -9.79
N PRO A 21 -3.86 -7.45 -10.36
CA PRO A 21 -5.03 -8.16 -9.83
C PRO A 21 -4.90 -8.63 -8.37
N LYS A 22 -3.67 -8.67 -7.84
CA LYS A 22 -3.38 -8.96 -6.43
C LYS A 22 -3.37 -7.72 -5.54
N SER A 23 -3.43 -6.53 -6.12
CA SER A 23 -3.49 -5.28 -5.39
C SER A 23 -4.88 -5.05 -4.82
N ILE A 24 -4.94 -4.51 -3.62
CA ILE A 24 -6.17 -4.12 -2.94
C ILE A 24 -6.35 -2.62 -3.11
N VAL A 25 -7.53 -2.22 -3.60
CA VAL A 25 -7.91 -0.82 -3.71
C VAL A 25 -9.15 -0.59 -2.86
N ILE A 26 -9.07 0.35 -1.93
CA ILE A 26 -10.19 0.72 -1.05
C ILE A 26 -10.32 2.23 -0.97
N GLU A 27 -11.55 2.71 -0.78
CA GLU A 27 -11.81 4.11 -0.53
C GLU A 27 -11.13 4.55 0.77
N TRP A 28 -10.46 5.69 0.74
CA TRP A 28 -9.76 6.23 1.90
C TRP A 28 -10.76 6.76 2.93
N ARG A 29 -10.54 6.41 4.20
CA ARG A 29 -11.24 7.02 5.33
C ARG A 29 -10.28 7.84 6.18
N ASP A 30 -10.67 9.05 6.56
CA ASP A 30 -9.77 9.96 7.30
C ASP A 30 -9.28 9.41 8.64
N GLU A 31 -10.10 8.60 9.31
CA GLU A 31 -9.75 7.85 10.52
C GLU A 31 -8.53 6.93 10.35
N TRP A 32 -8.20 6.51 9.13
CA TRP A 32 -7.11 5.58 8.87
C TRP A 32 -5.72 6.23 8.87
N HIS A 33 -5.61 7.57 8.85
CA HIS A 33 -4.32 8.27 8.88
C HIS A 33 -3.43 7.83 10.05
N ARG A 34 -3.98 7.72 11.27
CA ARG A 34 -3.20 7.29 12.45
C ARG A 34 -2.86 5.80 12.38
N ARG A 35 -3.75 4.99 11.80
CA ARG A 35 -3.55 3.55 11.63
C ARG A 35 -2.45 3.26 10.62
N MET A 36 -2.46 3.91 9.45
CA MET A 36 -1.43 3.76 8.42
C MET A 36 -0.05 4.22 8.91
N ARG A 37 0.02 5.34 9.65
CA ARG A 37 1.29 5.77 10.28
C ARG A 37 1.84 4.76 11.29
N ARG A 38 0.99 4.03 12.02
CA ARG A 38 1.44 2.94 12.91
C ARG A 38 1.85 1.70 12.13
N PHE A 39 1.08 1.34 11.10
CA PHE A 39 1.36 0.21 10.22
C PHE A 39 2.73 0.35 9.56
N GLN A 40 3.01 1.48 8.91
CA GLN A 40 4.30 1.77 8.28
C GLN A 40 5.47 1.75 9.27
N ARG A 41 5.28 2.27 10.49
CA ARG A 41 6.32 2.21 11.53
C ARG A 41 6.67 0.79 11.93
N ARG A 42 5.68 -0.09 12.07
CA ARG A 42 5.88 -1.51 12.40
C ARG A 42 6.46 -2.29 11.23
N ALA A 43 6.06 -1.96 10.00
CA ALA A 43 6.58 -2.62 8.80
C ALA A 43 8.10 -2.48 8.67
N ARG A 44 8.70 -1.39 9.17
CA ARG A 44 10.18 -1.23 9.22
C ARG A 44 10.91 -2.31 10.02
N SER A 45 10.22 -2.98 10.94
CA SER A 45 10.76 -4.07 11.74
C SER A 45 10.35 -5.46 11.26
N CYS A 46 9.54 -5.55 10.19
CA CYS A 46 9.19 -6.82 9.56
C CYS A 46 10.25 -7.11 8.50
N HIS A 47 10.98 -8.22 8.68
CA HIS A 47 11.79 -8.86 7.64
C HIS A 47 10.96 -9.96 6.97
#